data_AF-A0AAW1HUL3-F1
#
_entry.id   AF-A0AAW1HUL3-F1
#
_cell.length_a   1.000
_cell.length_b   1.000
_cell.length_c   1.000
_cell.angle_alpha   90.00
_cell.angle_beta   90.00
_cell.angle_gamma   90.00
#
_symmetry.space_group_name_H-M   'P 1'
#
loop_
_entity.id
_entity.type
_entity.pdbx_description
1 polymer ?
#
loop_
_entity_poly.entity_id
_entity_poly.type
_entity_poly.pdbx_seq_one_letter_code
_entity_poly.pdbx_strand_id
1 'polypeptide(L)'
;MQHERGARFAMLQMTEEQKKKGCVAASAGNHAQAMCLPGLKLGIPITTVMPVICSLMKVQKCKDMKGNVIVQGENMVGAKSIALKIAQDTGAFYVNGYHHLDILAGQGTLGIEVLEQVPDVDAIIVPTGGGGLIAGIATAVKTMKPSVQVIGVKSEACPGFTTSLAAGKSVLLQTKPSMADGLIVPVVGCNSVETAKGLVERMILVKEEDIAVGILRLIELEKHVLEGLQRLQRFSRENLTNL
;
A
#
# COMPACT_ATOMS: atom_id res chain seq x y z
N MET A 1 9.79 -5.03 3.88
CA MET A 1 8.51 -4.31 4.11
C MET A 1 8.31 -3.29 2.99
N GLN A 2 7.32 -3.46 2.12
CA GLN A 2 7.07 -2.53 1.00
C GLN A 2 6.71 -1.10 1.47
N HIS A 3 5.79 -0.97 2.43
CA HIS A 3 5.31 0.33 2.92
C HIS A 3 6.43 1.24 3.46
N GLU A 4 7.50 0.65 3.99
CA GLU A 4 8.65 1.39 4.53
C GLU A 4 9.35 2.23 3.45
N ARG A 5 9.38 1.77 2.20
CA ARG A 5 10.06 2.47 1.10
C ARG A 5 9.46 3.84 0.86
N GLY A 6 8.13 3.87 0.66
CA GLY A 6 7.38 5.12 0.56
C GLY A 6 7.51 5.97 1.82
N ALA A 7 7.23 5.41 3.00
CA ALA A 7 7.25 6.17 4.25
C ALA A 7 8.62 6.83 4.52
N ARG A 8 9.70 6.07 4.33
CA ARG A 8 11.07 6.56 4.44
C ARG A 8 11.36 7.65 3.41
N PHE A 9 10.99 7.44 2.14
CA PHE A 9 11.24 8.44 1.11
C PHE A 9 10.49 9.75 1.40
N ALA A 10 9.21 9.67 1.77
CA ALA A 10 8.43 10.85 2.17
C ALA A 10 9.07 11.61 3.34
N MET A 11 9.59 10.90 4.35
CA MET A 11 10.30 11.55 5.47
C MET A 11 11.63 12.19 5.07
N LEU A 12 12.33 11.63 4.09
CA LEU A 12 13.58 12.20 3.58
C LEU A 12 13.34 13.48 2.77
N GLN A 13 12.18 13.62 2.14
CA GLN A 13 11.79 14.84 1.39
C GLN A 13 11.31 15.98 2.31
N MET A 14 11.08 15.72 3.59
CA MET A 14 10.62 16.76 4.52
C MET A 14 11.72 17.79 4.82
N THR A 15 11.31 19.05 4.94
CA THR A 15 12.14 20.12 5.47
C THR A 15 12.43 19.91 6.96
N GLU A 16 13.49 20.53 7.47
CA GLU A 16 13.84 20.46 8.91
C GLU A 16 12.71 20.99 9.81
N GLU A 17 11.95 21.99 9.36
CA GLU A 17 10.78 22.49 10.10
C GLU A 17 9.67 21.43 10.18
N GLN A 18 9.36 20.77 9.06
CA GLN A 18 8.37 19.70 9.04
C GLN A 18 8.82 18.51 9.89
N LYS A 19 10.10 18.13 9.85
CA LYS A 19 10.65 17.05 10.68
C LYS A 19 10.49 17.33 12.17
N LYS A 20 10.67 18.58 12.61
CA LYS A 20 10.44 19.01 13.99
C LYS A 20 8.97 18.89 14.40
N LYS A 21 8.03 19.24 13.52
CA LYS A 21 6.58 19.09 13.75
C LYS A 21 6.13 17.63 13.73
N GLY A 22 6.90 16.76 13.08
CA GLY A 22 6.65 15.32 13.02
C GLY A 22 5.60 14.93 11.98
N CYS A 23 5.26 13.64 11.98
CA CYS A 23 4.27 13.06 11.07
C CYS A 23 3.10 12.46 11.83
N VAL A 24 1.94 12.48 11.20
CA VAL A 24 0.75 11.77 11.68
C VAL A 24 0.13 10.92 10.58
N ALA A 25 -0.36 9.73 10.92
CA ALA A 25 -1.07 8.86 10.00
C ALA A 25 -2.21 8.14 10.70
N ALA A 26 -3.27 7.82 9.95
CA ALA A 26 -4.30 6.89 10.38
C ALA A 26 -4.08 5.55 9.69
N SER A 27 -3.72 4.52 10.45
CA SER A 27 -3.54 3.16 9.94
C SER A 27 -3.55 2.16 11.07
N ALA A 28 -4.36 1.10 10.93
CA ALA A 28 -4.39 -0.03 11.85
C ALA A 28 -3.39 -1.14 11.47
N GLY A 29 -2.41 -0.89 10.59
CA GLY A 29 -1.65 -1.94 9.92
C GLY A 29 -0.25 -1.57 9.46
N ASN A 30 0.14 -2.11 8.31
CA ASN A 30 1.52 -2.07 7.81
C ASN A 30 2.06 -0.65 7.58
N HIS A 31 1.20 0.30 7.19
CA HIS A 31 1.61 1.71 7.03
C HIS A 31 2.01 2.36 8.36
N ALA A 32 1.31 2.07 9.47
CA ALA A 32 1.69 2.61 10.78
C ALA A 32 3.09 2.13 11.20
N GLN A 33 3.36 0.82 11.08
CA GLN A 33 4.67 0.26 11.40
C GLN A 33 5.78 0.80 10.48
N ALA A 34 5.46 0.91 9.18
CA ALA A 34 6.36 1.47 8.18
C ALA A 34 6.71 2.94 8.40
N MET A 35 5.88 3.69 9.14
CA MET A 35 6.17 5.05 9.57
C MET A 35 7.06 5.08 10.82
N CYS A 36 6.76 4.25 11.82
CA CYS A 36 7.47 4.31 13.11
C CYS A 36 8.97 4.00 12.99
N LEU A 37 9.36 2.96 12.24
CA LEU A 37 10.76 2.56 12.13
C LEU A 37 11.67 3.63 11.47
N PRO A 38 11.37 4.18 10.29
CA PRO A 38 12.16 5.26 9.72
C PRO A 38 12.06 6.56 10.55
N GLY A 39 10.91 6.85 11.14
CA GLY A 39 10.75 8.01 12.02
C GLY A 39 11.70 7.96 13.21
N LEU A 40 11.81 6.81 13.88
CA LEU A 40 12.77 6.58 14.96
C LEU A 40 14.22 6.78 14.48
N LYS A 41 14.59 6.21 13.32
CA LYS A 41 15.96 6.35 12.78
C LYS A 41 16.31 7.78 12.37
N LEU A 42 15.32 8.56 11.94
CA LEU A 42 15.50 9.94 11.46
C LEU A 42 15.26 10.98 12.58
N GLY A 43 14.89 10.55 13.80
CA GLY A 43 14.56 11.46 14.89
C GLY A 43 13.27 12.26 14.66
N ILE A 44 12.36 11.78 13.82
CA ILE A 44 11.09 12.44 13.48
C ILE A 44 9.99 11.88 14.39
N PRO A 45 9.27 12.71 15.16
CA PRO A 45 8.14 12.27 15.96
C PRO A 45 7.04 11.68 15.07
N ILE A 46 6.60 10.46 15.36
CA ILE A 46 5.54 9.77 14.61
C ILE A 46 4.32 9.57 15.50
N THR A 47 3.18 10.08 15.07
CA THR A 47 1.87 9.80 15.67
C THR A 47 1.05 8.87 14.78
N THR A 48 0.60 7.74 15.30
CA THR A 48 -0.29 6.82 14.56
C THR A 48 -1.63 6.72 15.27
N VAL A 49 -2.71 7.07 14.56
CA VAL A 49 -4.07 6.92 15.06
C VAL A 49 -4.64 5.59 14.56
N MET A 50 -5.07 4.75 15.49
CA MET A 50 -5.63 3.43 15.24
C MET A 50 -7.05 3.37 15.81
N PRO A 51 -8.01 2.70 15.14
CA PRO A 51 -9.33 2.50 15.71
C PRO A 51 -9.29 1.52 16.88
N VAL A 52 -10.31 1.57 17.75
CA VAL A 52 -10.40 0.72 18.95
C VAL A 52 -10.46 -0.78 18.65
N ILE A 53 -10.90 -1.14 17.44
CA ILE A 53 -10.94 -2.53 16.95
C ILE A 53 -9.58 -3.05 16.47
N CYS A 54 -8.51 -2.24 16.51
CA CYS A 54 -7.18 -2.65 16.09
C CYS A 54 -6.59 -3.71 17.04
N SER A 55 -6.00 -4.77 16.48
CA SER A 55 -5.36 -5.82 17.27
C SER A 55 -4.26 -5.28 18.18
N LEU A 56 -4.20 -5.76 19.43
CA LEU A 56 -3.20 -5.34 20.41
C LEU A 56 -1.76 -5.54 19.91
N MET A 57 -1.50 -6.60 19.14
CA MET A 57 -0.18 -6.84 18.56
C MET A 57 0.28 -5.72 17.61
N LYS A 58 -0.62 -5.20 16.77
CA LYS A 58 -0.30 -4.11 15.83
C LYS A 58 -0.06 -2.78 16.56
N VAL A 59 -0.82 -2.52 17.63
CA VAL A 59 -0.61 -1.39 18.55
C VAL A 59 0.76 -1.50 19.24
N GLN A 60 1.07 -2.67 19.82
CA GLN A 60 2.30 -2.87 20.58
C GLN A 60 3.54 -2.72 19.69
N LYS A 61 3.55 -3.31 18.48
CA LYS A 61 4.66 -3.14 17.53
C LYS A 61 4.98 -1.67 17.24
N CYS A 62 3.97 -0.82 17.10
CA CYS A 62 4.20 0.61 16.85
C CYS A 62 4.77 1.32 18.09
N LYS A 63 4.33 0.94 19.29
CA LYS A 63 4.89 1.45 20.57
C LYS A 63 6.33 1.01 20.77
N ASP A 64 6.66 -0.24 20.45
CA ASP A 64 8.02 -0.78 20.54
C ASP A 64 8.98 0.00 19.64
N MET A 65 8.51 0.44 18.47
CA MET A 65 9.22 1.34 17.55
C MET A 65 9.16 2.82 17.97
N LYS A 66 8.78 3.13 19.21
CA LYS A 66 8.68 4.48 19.79
C LYS A 66 7.69 5.43 19.08
N GLY A 67 6.73 4.88 18.34
CA GLY A 67 5.61 5.65 17.81
C GLY A 67 4.64 6.09 18.90
N ASN A 68 4.14 7.31 18.82
CA ASN A 68 3.04 7.80 19.64
C ASN A 68 1.72 7.22 19.12
N VAL A 69 1.24 6.14 19.75
CA VAL A 69 0.03 5.44 19.30
C VAL A 69 -1.21 5.94 20.02
N ILE A 70 -2.15 6.50 19.27
CA ILE A 70 -3.46 6.96 19.76
C ILE A 70 -4.50 5.92 19.31
N VAL A 71 -5.11 5.22 20.27
CA VAL A 71 -6.16 4.23 19.98
C VAL A 71 -7.52 4.90 20.18
N GLN A 72 -8.04 5.52 19.11
CA GLN A 72 -9.31 6.25 19.12
C GLN A 72 -10.03 6.14 17.77
N GLY A 73 -11.35 6.19 17.83
CA GLY A 73 -12.25 6.05 16.68
C GLY A 73 -12.84 4.64 16.57
N GLU A 74 -14.13 4.55 16.25
CA GLU A 74 -14.87 3.29 16.13
C GLU A 74 -14.39 2.45 14.95
N ASN A 75 -13.95 3.11 13.88
CA ASN A 75 -13.49 2.50 12.64
C ASN A 75 -12.38 3.35 12.01
N MET A 76 -11.86 2.89 10.86
CA MET A 76 -10.79 3.60 10.14
C MET A 76 -11.18 5.01 9.68
N VAL A 77 -12.46 5.29 9.42
CA VAL A 77 -12.94 6.63 9.08
C VAL A 77 -12.81 7.56 10.29
N GLY A 78 -13.27 7.11 11.46
CA GLY A 78 -13.12 7.85 12.71
C GLY A 78 -11.65 8.13 13.07
N ALA A 79 -10.79 7.10 12.98
CA ALA A 79 -9.35 7.26 13.22
C ALA A 79 -8.70 8.24 12.24
N LYS A 80 -9.12 8.24 10.96
CA LYS A 80 -8.66 9.20 9.95
C LYS A 80 -9.06 10.63 10.27
N SER A 81 -10.30 10.87 10.68
CA SER A 81 -10.76 12.22 11.06
C SER A 81 -9.97 12.77 12.23
N ILE A 82 -9.67 11.94 13.23
CA ILE A 82 -8.83 12.31 14.39
C ILE A 82 -7.39 12.63 13.95
N ALA A 83 -6.79 11.79 13.09
CA ALA A 83 -5.44 12.03 12.57
C ALA A 83 -5.33 13.34 11.78
N LEU A 84 -6.34 13.66 10.96
CA LEU A 84 -6.39 14.92 10.21
C LEU A 84 -6.53 16.13 11.14
N LYS A 85 -7.35 16.01 12.19
CA LYS A 85 -7.47 17.05 13.21
C LYS A 85 -6.14 17.29 13.93
N ILE A 86 -5.44 16.23 14.33
CA ILE A 86 -4.11 16.34 14.97
C ILE A 86 -3.11 17.00 14.01
N ALA A 87 -3.13 16.65 12.72
CA ALA A 87 -2.29 17.29 11.71
C ALA A 87 -2.55 18.81 11.63
N GLN A 88 -3.82 19.19 11.63
CA GLN A 88 -4.24 20.59 11.59
C GLN A 88 -3.84 21.35 12.88
N ASP A 89 -4.06 20.75 14.04
CA ASP A 89 -3.83 21.40 15.35
C ASP A 89 -2.34 21.54 15.68
N THR A 90 -1.51 20.58 15.29
CA THR A 90 -0.07 20.56 15.63
C THR A 90 0.84 21.01 14.47
N GLY A 91 0.30 21.11 13.26
CA GLY A 91 1.08 21.30 12.04
C GLY A 91 1.91 20.08 11.62
N ALA A 92 1.69 18.92 12.25
CA ALA A 92 2.31 17.66 11.85
C ALA A 92 1.88 17.25 10.43
N PHE A 93 2.79 16.63 9.69
CA PHE A 93 2.54 16.25 8.33
C PHE A 93 1.68 14.98 8.24
N TYR A 94 0.50 15.06 7.60
CA TYR A 94 -0.36 13.89 7.42
C TYR A 94 0.14 12.99 6.27
N VAL A 95 0.61 11.79 6.60
CA VAL A 95 1.17 10.85 5.62
C VAL A 95 0.15 9.78 5.24
N ASN A 96 -0.47 9.94 4.07
CA ASN A 96 -1.36 8.94 3.50
C ASN A 96 -0.56 7.85 2.76
N GLY A 97 -0.74 6.58 3.17
CA GLY A 97 0.05 5.44 2.70
C GLY A 97 -0.16 4.99 1.25
N TYR A 98 -1.02 5.64 0.47
CA TYR A 98 -1.22 5.30 -0.95
C TYR A 98 -1.65 6.49 -1.82
N HIS A 99 -1.66 7.71 -1.28
CA HIS A 99 -2.09 8.89 -2.02
C HIS A 99 -0.99 9.94 -2.18
N HIS A 100 -0.01 9.95 -1.28
CA HIS A 100 1.04 10.96 -1.30
C HIS A 100 2.08 10.67 -2.40
N LEU A 101 2.47 11.67 -3.20
CA LEU A 101 3.40 11.48 -4.32
C LEU A 101 4.74 10.87 -3.88
N ASP A 102 5.32 11.33 -2.77
CA ASP A 102 6.55 10.72 -2.25
C ASP A 102 6.35 9.26 -1.80
N ILE A 103 5.16 8.91 -1.30
CA ILE A 103 4.88 7.51 -0.98
C ILE A 103 4.92 6.68 -2.27
N LEU A 104 4.27 7.14 -3.35
CA LEU A 104 4.27 6.47 -4.65
C LEU A 104 5.69 6.35 -5.21
N ALA A 105 6.47 7.43 -5.20
CA ALA A 105 7.84 7.45 -5.68
C ALA A 105 8.71 6.43 -4.91
N GLY A 106 8.61 6.41 -3.58
CA GLY A 106 9.32 5.41 -2.78
C GLY A 106 8.86 3.97 -3.05
N GLN A 107 7.58 3.74 -3.35
CA GLN A 107 7.13 2.41 -3.76
C GLN A 107 7.73 1.98 -5.12
N GLY A 108 7.95 2.94 -6.03
CA GLY A 108 8.52 2.70 -7.35
C GLY A 108 9.91 2.08 -7.33
N THR A 109 10.69 2.26 -6.26
CA THR A 109 12.01 1.64 -6.13
C THR A 109 11.94 0.11 -6.19
N LEU A 110 10.81 -0.49 -5.79
CA LEU A 110 10.61 -1.93 -5.93
C LEU A 110 10.60 -2.37 -7.40
N GLY A 111 10.02 -1.55 -8.29
CA GLY A 111 10.04 -1.81 -9.73
C GLY A 111 11.45 -1.76 -10.31
N ILE A 112 12.27 -0.82 -9.83
CA ILE A 112 13.68 -0.69 -10.22
C ILE A 112 14.45 -1.95 -9.82
N GLU A 113 14.33 -2.38 -8.57
CA GLU A 113 15.00 -3.60 -8.07
C GLU A 113 14.58 -4.86 -8.85
N VAL A 114 13.30 -4.97 -9.23
CA VAL A 114 12.82 -6.09 -10.05
C VAL A 114 13.50 -6.09 -11.42
N LEU A 115 13.64 -4.93 -12.07
CA LEU A 115 14.33 -4.83 -13.36
C LEU A 115 15.83 -5.14 -13.26
N GLU A 116 16.47 -4.77 -12.16
CA GLU A 116 17.88 -5.09 -11.91
C GLU A 116 18.10 -6.59 -11.64
N GLN A 117 17.20 -7.21 -10.86
CA GLN A 117 17.32 -8.62 -10.47
C GLN A 117 16.82 -9.59 -11.54
N VAL A 118 15.88 -9.16 -12.39
CA VAL A 118 15.31 -9.95 -13.48
C VAL A 118 15.27 -9.11 -14.77
N PRO A 119 16.41 -8.92 -15.45
CA PRO A 119 16.51 -8.01 -16.60
C PRO A 119 15.62 -8.38 -17.79
N ASP A 120 15.28 -9.66 -17.93
CA ASP A 120 14.45 -10.23 -18.99
C ASP A 120 12.97 -10.35 -18.62
N VAL A 121 12.53 -9.74 -17.51
CA VAL A 121 11.12 -9.79 -17.08
C VAL A 121 10.16 -9.32 -18.18
N ASP A 122 9.11 -10.12 -18.41
CA ASP A 122 8.01 -9.81 -19.34
C ASP A 122 6.87 -9.03 -18.67
N ALA A 123 6.53 -9.42 -17.43
CA ALA A 123 5.41 -8.86 -16.69
C ALA A 123 5.67 -8.82 -15.18
N ILE A 124 5.15 -7.77 -14.53
CA ILE A 124 5.19 -7.59 -13.08
C ILE A 124 3.75 -7.54 -12.56
N ILE A 125 3.42 -8.52 -11.71
CA ILE A 125 2.10 -8.65 -11.09
C ILE A 125 2.12 -7.95 -9.73
N VAL A 126 1.21 -7.00 -9.52
CA VAL A 126 1.20 -6.12 -8.35
C VAL A 126 -0.12 -6.21 -7.58
N PRO A 127 -0.11 -6.64 -6.30
CA PRO A 127 -1.29 -6.59 -5.45
C PRO A 127 -1.70 -5.13 -5.21
N THR A 128 -2.98 -4.83 -5.41
CA THR A 128 -3.46 -3.45 -5.51
C THR A 128 -4.52 -3.13 -4.47
N GLY A 129 -4.13 -2.33 -3.47
CA GLY A 129 -5.01 -1.74 -2.46
C GLY A 129 -5.50 -0.35 -2.90
N GLY A 130 -5.01 0.68 -2.23
CA GLY A 130 -5.30 2.09 -2.56
C GLY A 130 -4.55 2.65 -3.78
N GLY A 131 -3.73 1.83 -4.45
CA GLY A 131 -3.08 2.17 -5.71
C GLY A 131 -1.61 2.61 -5.64
N GLY A 132 -1.10 2.99 -4.46
CA GLY A 132 0.24 3.58 -4.35
C GLY A 132 1.38 2.69 -4.84
N LEU A 133 1.31 1.39 -4.56
CA LEU A 133 2.34 0.43 -4.99
C LEU A 133 2.36 0.26 -6.51
N ILE A 134 1.21 -0.01 -7.13
CA ILE A 134 1.12 -0.22 -8.58
C ILE A 134 1.43 1.06 -9.35
N ALA A 135 0.98 2.22 -8.88
CA ALA A 135 1.29 3.50 -9.51
C ALA A 135 2.81 3.79 -9.50
N GLY A 136 3.47 3.57 -8.36
CA GLY A 136 4.92 3.74 -8.24
C GLY A 136 5.70 2.78 -9.14
N ILE A 137 5.37 1.48 -9.09
CA ILE A 137 6.02 0.46 -9.92
C ILE A 137 5.79 0.74 -11.40
N ALA A 138 4.55 1.05 -11.81
CA ALA A 138 4.21 1.33 -13.20
C ALA A 138 5.01 2.52 -13.73
N THR A 139 5.13 3.59 -12.96
CA THR A 139 5.94 4.76 -13.32
C THR A 139 7.40 4.40 -13.55
N ALA A 140 8.04 3.75 -12.58
CA ALA A 140 9.45 3.37 -12.68
C ALA A 140 9.70 2.41 -13.84
N VAL A 141 8.90 1.34 -13.93
CA VAL A 141 9.06 0.27 -14.92
C VAL A 141 8.80 0.78 -16.32
N LYS A 142 7.72 1.54 -16.55
CA LYS A 142 7.41 2.06 -17.89
C LYS A 142 8.40 3.13 -18.34
N THR A 143 9.04 3.85 -17.42
CA THR A 143 10.11 4.79 -17.75
C THR A 143 11.39 4.07 -18.19
N MET A 144 11.76 2.98 -17.52
CA MET A 144 13.02 2.28 -17.76
C MET A 144 12.93 1.21 -18.87
N LYS A 145 11.83 0.45 -18.90
CA LYS A 145 11.60 -0.65 -19.84
C LYS A 145 10.11 -0.69 -20.24
N PRO A 146 9.67 0.18 -21.18
CA PRO A 146 8.26 0.35 -21.55
C PRO A 146 7.54 -0.94 -21.99
N SER A 147 8.30 -1.90 -22.53
CA SER A 147 7.78 -3.19 -23.01
C SER A 147 7.30 -4.13 -21.89
N VAL A 148 7.75 -3.94 -20.64
CA VAL A 148 7.32 -4.77 -19.51
C VAL A 148 5.88 -4.47 -19.15
N GLN A 149 5.05 -5.50 -19.03
CA GLN A 149 3.66 -5.35 -18.62
C GLN A 149 3.57 -5.14 -17.11
N VAL A 150 2.77 -4.17 -16.67
CA VAL A 150 2.43 -4.00 -15.25
C VAL A 150 0.98 -4.34 -15.07
N ILE A 151 0.72 -5.41 -14.32
CA ILE A 151 -0.61 -6.02 -14.17
C ILE A 151 -1.00 -5.92 -12.70
N GLY A 152 -2.11 -5.25 -12.43
CA GLY A 152 -2.65 -5.17 -11.07
C GLY A 152 -3.52 -6.37 -10.74
N VAL A 153 -3.49 -6.82 -9.49
CA VAL A 153 -4.42 -7.83 -8.98
C VAL A 153 -5.16 -7.32 -7.76
N LYS A 154 -6.47 -7.54 -7.71
CA LYS A 154 -7.33 -7.10 -6.59
C LYS A 154 -8.43 -8.11 -6.32
N SER A 155 -8.88 -8.22 -5.07
CA SER A 155 -10.04 -9.05 -4.73
C SER A 155 -11.32 -8.50 -5.37
N GLU A 156 -12.18 -9.39 -5.87
CA GLU A 156 -13.54 -9.08 -6.32
C GLU A 156 -14.40 -8.45 -5.21
N ALA A 157 -14.08 -8.71 -3.94
CA ALA A 157 -14.79 -8.14 -2.78
C ALA A 157 -14.62 -6.61 -2.66
N CYS A 158 -13.62 -6.03 -3.33
CA CYS A 158 -13.40 -4.60 -3.39
C CYS A 158 -12.70 -4.24 -4.71
N PRO A 159 -13.40 -3.98 -5.83
CA PRO A 159 -12.76 -3.65 -7.11
C PRO A 159 -12.33 -2.16 -7.23
N GLY A 160 -12.11 -1.46 -6.10
CA GLY A 160 -11.97 0.00 -6.03
C GLY A 160 -10.98 0.65 -7.00
N PHE A 161 -9.79 0.05 -7.16
CA PHE A 161 -8.79 0.61 -8.07
C PHE A 161 -9.14 0.38 -9.54
N THR A 162 -9.64 -0.82 -9.88
CA THR A 162 -10.12 -1.15 -11.23
C THR A 162 -11.22 -0.18 -11.68
N THR A 163 -12.24 0.03 -10.84
CA THR A 163 -13.33 0.96 -11.15
C THR A 163 -12.85 2.40 -11.26
N SER A 164 -11.96 2.84 -10.35
CA SER A 164 -11.44 4.20 -10.37
C SER A 164 -10.55 4.48 -11.57
N LEU A 165 -9.76 3.50 -12.00
CA LEU A 165 -8.90 3.62 -13.19
C LEU A 165 -9.75 3.74 -14.47
N ALA A 166 -10.80 2.91 -14.60
CA ALA A 166 -11.74 3.00 -15.71
C ALA A 166 -12.51 4.34 -15.73
N ALA A 167 -12.88 4.87 -14.56
CA ALA A 167 -13.55 6.15 -14.42
C ALA A 167 -12.60 7.37 -14.56
N GLY A 168 -11.28 7.15 -14.56
CA GLY A 168 -10.27 8.21 -14.54
C GLY A 168 -10.26 9.08 -13.28
N LYS A 169 -10.92 8.65 -12.20
CA LYS A 169 -11.01 9.37 -10.93
C LYS A 169 -11.32 8.41 -9.78
N SER A 170 -10.95 8.79 -8.55
CA SER A 170 -11.32 8.03 -7.35
C SER A 170 -12.83 7.95 -7.19
N VAL A 171 -13.34 6.72 -7.03
CA VAL A 171 -14.74 6.46 -6.70
C VAL A 171 -14.87 5.84 -5.31
N LEU A 172 -15.96 6.15 -4.62
CA LEU A 172 -16.34 5.49 -3.37
C LEU A 172 -17.09 4.21 -3.70
N LEU A 173 -16.62 3.07 -3.16
CA LEU A 173 -17.30 1.79 -3.30
C LEU A 173 -17.72 1.21 -1.96
N GLN A 174 -18.81 0.43 -2.01
CA GLN A 174 -19.11 -0.52 -0.95
C GLN A 174 -18.12 -1.69 -1.03
N THR A 175 -17.71 -2.20 0.13
CA THR A 175 -16.71 -3.27 0.24
C THR A 175 -17.28 -4.45 0.98
N LYS A 176 -16.89 -5.66 0.59
CA LYS A 176 -17.15 -6.89 1.35
C LYS A 176 -15.89 -7.31 2.12
N PRO A 177 -16.04 -8.10 3.20
CA PRO A 177 -14.90 -8.75 3.86
C PRO A 177 -14.09 -9.59 2.87
N SER A 178 -12.78 -9.69 3.10
CA SER A 178 -11.83 -10.44 2.27
C SER A 178 -10.66 -10.93 3.13
N MET A 179 -10.05 -12.04 2.75
CA MET A 179 -8.77 -12.51 3.30
C MET A 179 -7.61 -11.56 2.98
N ALA A 180 -7.76 -10.72 1.95
CA ALA A 180 -6.82 -9.64 1.61
C ALA A 180 -7.23 -8.31 2.26
N ASP A 181 -7.45 -8.32 3.57
CA ASP A 181 -7.94 -7.19 4.36
C ASP A 181 -7.13 -5.89 4.15
N GLY A 182 -5.80 -6.01 4.03
CA GLY A 182 -4.89 -4.90 3.75
C GLY A 182 -5.09 -4.22 2.39
N LEU A 183 -5.85 -4.82 1.47
CA LEU A 183 -6.16 -4.29 0.15
C LEU A 183 -7.58 -3.73 0.02
N ILE A 184 -8.41 -3.89 1.07
CA ILE A 184 -9.77 -3.36 1.13
C ILE A 184 -9.71 -1.85 1.40
N VAL A 185 -9.81 -1.09 0.31
CA VAL A 185 -9.73 0.38 0.33
C VAL A 185 -10.95 0.93 -0.41
N PRO A 186 -11.96 1.47 0.31
CA PRO A 186 -13.22 1.92 -0.29
C PRO A 186 -13.07 3.16 -1.17
N VAL A 187 -12.06 3.99 -0.90
CA VAL A 187 -11.69 5.16 -1.71
C VAL A 187 -10.19 5.12 -1.96
N VAL A 188 -9.80 4.86 -3.21
CA VAL A 188 -8.39 4.81 -3.62
C VAL A 188 -7.78 6.21 -3.75
N GLY A 189 -6.45 6.32 -3.80
CA GLY A 189 -5.78 7.62 -3.91
C GLY A 189 -5.95 8.24 -5.29
N CYS A 190 -6.37 9.50 -5.37
CA CYS A 190 -6.57 10.16 -6.67
C CYS A 190 -5.24 10.36 -7.43
N ASN A 191 -4.17 10.75 -6.74
CA ASN A 191 -2.82 10.76 -7.31
C ASN A 191 -2.39 9.38 -7.82
N SER A 192 -2.77 8.28 -7.15
CA SER A 192 -2.46 6.93 -7.62
C SER A 192 -3.20 6.57 -8.90
N VAL A 193 -4.46 6.97 -9.02
CA VAL A 193 -5.25 6.76 -10.24
C VAL A 193 -4.66 7.56 -11.39
N GLU A 194 -4.38 8.85 -11.16
CA GLU A 194 -3.81 9.72 -12.20
C GLU A 194 -2.43 9.24 -12.65
N THR A 195 -1.57 8.87 -11.71
CA THR A 195 -0.22 8.36 -12.01
C THR A 195 -0.26 7.03 -12.75
N ALA A 196 -1.19 6.11 -12.42
CA ALA A 196 -1.27 4.80 -13.05
C ALA A 196 -1.94 4.83 -14.44
N LYS A 197 -2.59 5.93 -14.80
CA LYS A 197 -3.37 6.07 -16.03
C LYS A 197 -2.49 5.88 -17.27
N GLY A 198 -2.87 4.92 -18.11
CA GLY A 198 -2.10 4.58 -19.32
C GLY A 198 -0.79 3.82 -19.08
N LEU A 199 -0.40 3.54 -17.83
CA LEU A 199 0.82 2.79 -17.50
C LEU A 199 0.53 1.34 -17.10
N VAL A 200 -0.66 1.08 -16.56
CA VAL A 200 -1.11 -0.25 -16.14
C VAL A 200 -1.79 -0.96 -17.31
N GLU A 201 -1.31 -2.16 -17.64
CA GLU A 201 -1.78 -2.93 -18.79
C GLU A 201 -3.22 -3.43 -18.58
N ARG A 202 -3.48 -4.02 -17.42
CA ARG A 202 -4.80 -4.47 -17.00
C ARG A 202 -4.87 -4.70 -15.50
N MET A 203 -6.10 -4.71 -15.00
CA MET A 203 -6.44 -5.12 -13.65
C MET A 203 -7.15 -6.48 -13.69
N ILE A 204 -6.64 -7.45 -12.93
CA ILE A 204 -7.25 -8.77 -12.75
C ILE A 204 -7.98 -8.77 -11.41
N LEU A 205 -9.24 -9.19 -11.44
CA LEU A 205 -10.00 -9.47 -10.24
C LEU A 205 -9.87 -10.95 -9.89
N VAL A 206 -9.66 -11.25 -8.61
CA VAL A 206 -9.54 -12.61 -8.10
C VAL A 206 -10.59 -12.88 -7.04
N LYS A 207 -11.08 -14.12 -7.01
CA LYS A 207 -12.04 -14.56 -6.00
C LYS A 207 -11.33 -14.90 -4.70
N GLU A 208 -12.10 -14.98 -3.61
CA GLU A 208 -11.55 -15.36 -2.32
C GLU A 208 -10.99 -16.79 -2.34
N GLU A 209 -11.62 -17.71 -3.08
CA GLU A 209 -11.13 -19.08 -3.22
C GLU A 209 -9.73 -19.12 -3.88
N ASP A 210 -9.50 -18.28 -4.89
CA ASP A 210 -8.20 -18.17 -5.57
C ASP A 210 -7.13 -17.60 -4.63
N ILE A 211 -7.50 -16.66 -3.77
CA ILE A 211 -6.62 -16.10 -2.74
C ILE A 211 -6.22 -17.19 -1.74
N ALA A 212 -7.19 -18.00 -1.27
CA ALA A 212 -6.93 -19.12 -0.36
C ALA A 212 -5.99 -20.16 -0.98
N VAL A 213 -6.24 -20.55 -2.23
CA VAL A 213 -5.37 -21.49 -2.97
C VAL A 213 -3.97 -20.90 -3.16
N GLY A 214 -3.86 -19.61 -3.46
CA GLY A 214 -2.59 -18.91 -3.57
C GLY A 214 -1.78 -18.95 -2.26
N ILE A 215 -2.43 -18.69 -1.13
CA ILE A 215 -1.80 -18.77 0.20
C ILE A 215 -1.34 -20.20 0.49
N LEU A 216 -2.20 -21.21 0.25
CA LEU A 216 -1.88 -22.61 0.49
C LEU A 216 -0.66 -23.06 -0.33
N ARG A 217 -0.64 -22.76 -1.64
CA ARG A 217 0.48 -23.11 -2.53
C ARG A 217 1.80 -22.49 -2.06
N LEU A 218 1.77 -21.26 -1.55
CA LEU A 218 2.97 -20.58 -1.04
C LEU A 218 3.51 -21.24 0.24
N ILE A 219 2.63 -21.71 1.12
CA ILE A 219 3.02 -22.46 2.31
C ILE A 219 3.58 -23.83 1.91
N GLU A 220 2.94 -24.53 0.98
CA GLU A 220 3.33 -25.87 0.58
C GLU A 220 4.66 -25.91 -0.17
N LEU A 221 4.84 -25.01 -1.14
CA LEU A 221 5.98 -25.05 -2.06
C LEU A 221 7.18 -24.24 -1.56
N GLU A 222 6.94 -23.05 -1.03
CA GLU A 222 8.00 -22.09 -0.70
C GLU A 222 8.26 -21.99 0.82
N LYS A 223 7.44 -22.67 1.64
CA LYS A 223 7.52 -22.68 3.12
C LYS A 223 7.53 -21.27 3.73
N HIS A 224 6.85 -20.32 3.08
CA HIS A 224 6.72 -18.94 3.54
C HIS A 224 5.32 -18.66 4.08
N VAL A 225 5.23 -17.93 5.19
CA VAL A 225 3.97 -17.42 5.76
C VAL A 225 3.74 -15.99 5.27
N LEU A 226 2.52 -15.70 4.80
CA LEU A 226 2.17 -14.42 4.20
C LEU A 226 0.84 -13.90 4.76
N GLU A 227 0.75 -12.58 4.95
CA GLU A 227 -0.53 -11.88 5.11
C GLU A 227 -1.17 -11.78 3.70
N GLY A 228 -2.49 -11.95 3.59
CA GLY A 228 -3.18 -12.22 2.31
C GLY A 228 -2.75 -11.35 1.12
N LEU A 229 -2.57 -11.98 -0.04
CA LEU A 229 -2.25 -11.38 -1.35
C LEU A 229 -0.87 -10.69 -1.49
N GLN A 230 0.02 -10.71 -0.48
CA GLN A 230 1.29 -9.97 -0.54
C GLN A 230 2.36 -10.49 -1.52
N ARG A 231 2.14 -11.63 -2.23
CA ARG A 231 3.04 -12.07 -3.31
C ARG A 231 2.33 -12.89 -4.39
N LEU A 232 1.79 -12.25 -5.42
CA LEU A 232 1.28 -12.90 -6.64
C LEU A 232 2.29 -12.85 -7.81
N GLN A 233 3.58 -13.05 -7.55
CA GLN A 233 4.61 -12.96 -8.61
C GLN A 233 4.91 -14.29 -9.35
N ARG A 234 4.29 -15.41 -8.94
CA ARG A 234 4.38 -16.69 -9.67
C ARG A 234 2.99 -17.29 -9.92
N PHE A 235 2.19 -16.61 -10.74
CA PHE A 235 1.16 -17.28 -11.53
C PHE A 235 1.62 -17.26 -12.99
N SER A 236 2.43 -18.25 -13.38
CA SER A 236 2.80 -18.48 -14.78
C SER A 236 2.95 -19.97 -15.06
N ARG A 237 1.88 -20.56 -15.62
CA ARG A 237 1.85 -21.16 -16.98
C ARG A 237 0.55 -21.90 -17.29
N GLU A 238 -0.21 -22.36 -16.29
CA GLU A 238 -1.39 -23.22 -16.55
C GLU A 238 -2.75 -22.48 -16.68
N ASN A 239 -2.90 -21.27 -16.12
CA ASN A 239 -4.20 -20.56 -16.12
C ASN A 239 -4.30 -19.42 -17.14
N LEU A 240 -3.24 -19.12 -17.90
CA LEU A 240 -3.26 -18.07 -18.93
C LEU A 240 -3.64 -18.59 -20.32
N THR A 241 -3.87 -19.90 -20.48
CA THR A 241 -4.30 -20.51 -21.75
C THR A 241 -5.81 -20.64 -21.91
N ASN A 242 -6.62 -20.27 -20.91
CA ASN A 242 -8.09 -20.40 -20.96
C ASN A 242 -8.86 -19.10 -20.59
N LEU A 243 -8.25 -17.93 -20.79
CA LEU A 243 -8.94 -16.63 -20.71
C LEU A 243 -8.56 -15.74 -21.90
#